data_AF-A0A0K1F1F3-F1
#
_entry.id   AF-A0A0K1F1F3-F1
#
_cell.length_a   1.000
_cell.length_b   1.000
_cell.length_c   1.000
_cell.angle_alpha   90.00
_cell.angle_beta   90.00
_cell.angle_gamma   90.00
#
_symmetry.space_group_name_H-M   'P 1'
#
loop_
_entity.id
_entity.type
_entity.pdbx_description
1 polymer ?
#
loop_
_entity_poly.entity_id
_entity_poly.type
_entity_poly.pdbx_seq_one_letter_code
_entity_poly.pdbx_strand_id
1 'polypeptide(L)'
;MRWRMAELFELADTGRRDRLGNRVTERRSLGRVRARAAPWTQTAAAEEGNGYLACDLTLVTTAALATVRRAALVRFPATGGDARAYEVVQVSDVGRRRAVHCARQKGEMV
;
A
#
# COMPACT_ATOMS: atom_id res chain seq x y z
N MET A 1 -5.87 -18.38 -2.12
CA MET A 1 -5.94 -16.91 -1.90
C MET A 1 -6.91 -16.27 -2.87
N ARG A 2 -7.92 -15.56 -2.35
CA ARG A 2 -9.05 -15.02 -3.13
C ARG A 2 -8.77 -13.59 -3.59
N TRP A 3 -9.18 -13.27 -4.82
CA TRP A 3 -9.19 -11.90 -5.31
C TRP A 3 -10.30 -11.09 -4.62
N ARG A 4 -9.97 -9.90 -4.15
CA ARG A 4 -10.87 -8.92 -3.53
C ARG A 4 -10.59 -7.54 -4.14
N MET A 5 -11.48 -6.59 -3.91
CA MET A 5 -11.22 -5.20 -4.29
C MET A 5 -10.25 -4.58 -3.30
N ALA A 6 -9.28 -3.82 -3.82
CA ALA A 6 -8.45 -2.87 -3.09
C ALA A 6 -8.79 -1.47 -3.61
N GLU A 7 -8.72 -0.46 -2.76
CA GLU A 7 -8.76 0.93 -3.21
C GLU A 7 -7.38 1.56 -3.03
N LEU A 8 -6.86 2.15 -4.10
CA LEU A 8 -5.54 2.79 -4.11
C LEU A 8 -5.74 4.29 -3.91
N PHE A 9 -4.86 4.92 -3.12
CA PHE A 9 -4.87 6.36 -2.93
C PHE A 9 -3.47 6.94 -3.15
N GLU A 10 -3.40 8.10 -3.78
CA GLU A 10 -2.21 8.96 -3.74
C GLU A 10 -2.34 9.99 -2.60
N LEU A 11 -1.20 10.53 -2.18
CA LEU A 11 -1.14 11.72 -1.34
C LEU A 11 -0.89 12.92 -2.25
N ALA A 12 -1.95 13.64 -2.58
CA ALA A 12 -1.88 14.84 -3.41
C ALA A 12 -1.54 16.05 -2.54
N ASP A 13 -0.61 16.89 -2.99
CA ASP A 13 -0.32 18.17 -2.34
C ASP A 13 -1.53 19.12 -2.52
N THR A 14 -2.00 19.69 -1.41
CA THR A 14 -3.12 20.65 -1.44
C THR A 14 -2.67 22.08 -1.76
N GLY A 15 -1.36 22.33 -1.87
CA GLY A 15 -0.77 23.66 -2.00
C GLY A 15 -0.76 24.47 -0.69
N ARG A 16 -1.32 23.91 0.38
CA ARG A 16 -1.38 24.55 1.71
C ARG A 16 -0.23 24.06 2.59
N ARG A 17 0.13 24.90 3.57
CA ARG A 17 1.06 24.54 4.65
C ARG A 17 0.35 24.57 6.00
N ASP A 18 0.73 23.68 6.89
CA ASP A 18 0.25 23.69 8.28
C ASP A 18 0.96 24.78 9.11
N ARG A 19 0.62 24.88 10.40
CA ARG A 19 1.22 25.87 11.32
C ARG A 19 2.72 25.67 11.55
N LEU A 20 3.25 24.49 11.23
CA LEU A 20 4.66 24.14 11.34
C LEU A 20 5.39 24.27 9.98
N GLY A 21 4.69 24.72 8.93
CA GLY A 21 5.24 24.87 7.58
C GLY A 21 5.27 23.59 6.75
N ASN A 22 4.76 22.47 7.28
CA ASN A 22 4.72 21.20 6.53
C ASN A 22 3.66 21.27 5.43
N ARG A 23 3.91 20.55 4.33
CA ARG A 23 2.92 20.42 3.25
C ARG A 23 1.72 19.63 3.74
N VAL A 24 0.53 20.18 3.53
CA VAL A 24 -0.71 19.46 3.78
C VAL A 24 -1.04 18.62 2.55
N THR A 25 -1.13 17.31 2.73
CA THR A 25 -1.53 16.38 1.67
C THR A 25 -2.93 15.85 1.91
N GLU A 26 -3.65 15.55 0.84
CA GLU A 26 -4.94 14.90 0.88
C GLU A 26 -4.90 13.52 0.22
N ARG A 27 -5.73 12.60 0.72
CA ARG A 27 -5.88 11.26 0.14
C ARG A 27 -6.79 11.36 -1.08
N ARG A 28 -6.24 11.18 -2.28
CA ARG A 28 -7.02 11.15 -3.51
C ARG A 28 -7.12 9.72 -4.04
N SER A 29 -8.34 9.24 -4.26
CA SER A 29 -8.57 7.90 -4.80
C SER A 29 -8.03 7.79 -6.23
N LEU A 30 -7.19 6.78 -6.47
CA LEU A 30 -6.74 6.35 -7.79
C LEU A 30 -7.67 5.28 -8.38
N GLY A 31 -8.76 4.97 -7.68
CA GLY A 31 -9.75 3.98 -8.07
C GLY A 31 -9.58 2.63 -7.39
N ARG A 32 -10.56 1.75 -7.65
CA ARG A 32 -10.60 0.39 -7.10
C ARG A 32 -9.99 -0.60 -8.09
N VAL A 33 -9.10 -1.45 -7.59
CA VAL A 33 -8.41 -2.48 -8.37
C VAL A 33 -8.69 -3.85 -7.78
N ARG A 34 -8.67 -4.88 -8.62
CA ARG A 34 -8.73 -6.27 -8.15
C ARG A 34 -7.32 -6.64 -7.65
N ALA A 35 -7.24 -7.07 -6.41
CA ALA A 35 -5.99 -7.51 -5.78
C ALA A 35 -6.21 -8.80 -5.00
N ARG A 36 -5.16 -9.59 -4.82
CA ARG A 36 -5.16 -10.70 -3.87
C ARG A 36 -3.98 -10.52 -2.93
N ALA A 37 -4.19 -10.80 -1.65
CA ALA A 37 -3.07 -11.00 -0.75
C ALA A 37 -2.24 -12.19 -1.27
N ALA A 38 -0.93 -12.02 -1.33
CA ALA A 38 0.02 -13.11 -1.53
C ALA A 38 0.59 -13.53 -0.17
N PRO A 39 0.90 -14.82 0.03
CA PRO A 39 1.60 -15.24 1.25
C PRO A 39 3.00 -14.67 1.13
N TRP A 40 3.53 -14.14 2.23
CA TRP A 40 4.92 -13.77 2.25
C TRP A 40 5.78 -15.03 2.12
N THR A 41 6.38 -15.24 0.95
CA THR A 41 7.36 -16.32 0.71
C THR A 41 8.70 -15.76 0.27
N GLN A 42 9.01 -14.50 0.60
CA GLN A 42 10.43 -14.20 0.76
C GLN A 42 10.82 -14.89 2.05
N THR A 43 11.59 -15.97 1.91
CA THR A 43 12.51 -16.44 2.93
C THR A 43 12.96 -15.21 3.67
N ALA A 44 12.63 -15.11 4.96
CA ALA A 44 13.35 -14.21 5.81
C ALA A 44 14.81 -14.64 5.68
N ALA A 45 15.55 -14.02 4.76
CA ALA A 45 16.94 -13.82 4.99
C ALA A 45 16.93 -13.12 6.34
N ALA A 46 17.30 -13.86 7.37
CA ALA A 46 17.77 -13.26 8.59
C ALA A 46 18.98 -12.43 8.17
N GLU A 47 18.73 -11.24 7.64
CA GLU A 47 19.76 -10.23 7.54
C GLU A 47 20.05 -9.84 8.98
N GLU A 48 21.16 -10.38 9.44
CA GLU A 48 21.96 -9.90 10.55
C GLU A 48 21.80 -8.38 10.70
N GLY A 49 21.18 -7.95 11.79
CA GLY A 49 21.43 -6.63 12.39
C GLY A 49 20.84 -5.38 11.73
N ASN A 50 20.15 -5.44 10.58
CA ASN A 50 19.79 -4.20 9.87
C ASN A 50 18.42 -3.56 10.23
N GLY A 51 17.62 -4.16 11.11
CA GLY A 51 16.42 -3.50 11.67
C GLY A 51 15.31 -3.14 10.65
N TYR A 52 15.33 -3.71 9.44
CA TYR A 52 14.28 -3.49 8.46
C TYR A 52 12.95 -4.12 8.93
N LEU A 53 11.92 -3.29 9.05
CA LEU A 53 10.59 -3.71 9.45
C LEU A 53 9.95 -4.59 8.37
N ALA A 54 9.44 -5.75 8.79
CA ALA A 54 8.70 -6.68 7.95
C ALA A 54 7.50 -6.00 7.28
N CYS A 55 7.29 -6.27 5.98
CA CYS A 55 6.09 -5.83 5.27
C CYS A 55 4.87 -6.62 5.76
N ASP A 56 3.88 -5.96 6.35
CA ASP A 56 2.67 -6.59 6.92
C ASP A 56 1.76 -7.24 5.86
N LEU A 57 1.78 -6.75 4.62
CA LEU A 57 0.89 -7.21 3.56
C LEU A 57 1.55 -7.06 2.19
N THR A 58 1.49 -8.11 1.35
CA THR A 58 1.81 -7.99 -0.08
C THR A 58 0.56 -8.27 -0.92
N LEU A 59 0.20 -7.32 -1.77
CA LEU A 59 -0.91 -7.43 -2.70
C LEU A 59 -0.40 -7.67 -4.11
N VAL A 60 -1.00 -8.62 -4.81
CA VAL A 60 -0.76 -8.86 -6.23
C VAL A 60 -1.95 -8.36 -7.02
N THR A 61 -1.70 -7.49 -8.01
CA THR A 61 -2.71 -6.93 -8.91
C THR A 61 -2.25 -6.98 -10.37
N THR A 62 -3.18 -6.86 -11.31
CA THR A 62 -2.94 -6.66 -12.75
C THR A 62 -3.22 -5.21 -13.17
N ALA A 63 -3.44 -4.30 -12.22
CA ALA A 63 -3.60 -2.88 -12.51
C ALA A 63 -2.37 -2.30 -13.22
N ALA A 64 -2.59 -1.23 -13.99
CA ALA A 64 -1.52 -0.57 -14.73
C ALA A 64 -0.40 -0.08 -13.79
N LEU A 65 0.86 -0.30 -14.20
CA LEU A 65 2.03 0.09 -13.41
C LEU A 65 1.99 1.58 -13.01
N ALA A 66 1.58 2.44 -13.94
CA ALA A 66 1.47 3.88 -13.70
C ALA A 66 0.51 4.23 -12.56
N THR A 67 -0.60 3.51 -12.43
CA THR A 67 -1.56 3.70 -11.32
C THR A 67 -0.96 3.21 -10.01
N VAL A 68 -0.38 2.01 -10.01
CA VAL A 68 0.15 1.39 -8.78
C VAL A 68 1.35 2.17 -8.24
N ARG A 69 2.21 2.72 -9.10
CA ARG A 69 3.37 3.55 -8.69
C ARG A 69 2.99 4.86 -8.03
N ARG A 70 1.80 5.41 -8.31
CA ARG A 70 1.30 6.62 -7.65
C ARG A 70 0.65 6.33 -6.30
N ALA A 71 0.30 5.08 -6.03
CA ALA A 71 -0.35 4.70 -4.79
C ALA A 71 0.61 4.88 -3.63
N ALA A 72 0.24 5.73 -2.68
CA ALA A 72 0.91 5.91 -1.41
C ALA A 72 0.19 5.12 -0.30
N LEU A 73 -1.12 4.89 -0.45
CA LEU A 73 -1.93 4.11 0.49
C LEU A 73 -2.79 3.10 -0.25
N VAL A 74 -3.10 2.00 0.44
CA VAL A 74 -4.07 1.00 -0.01
C VAL A 74 -5.04 0.68 1.09
N ARG A 75 -6.34 0.67 0.77
CA ARG A 75 -7.36 0.05 1.61
C ARG A 75 -7.67 -1.35 1.10
N PHE A 76 -7.44 -2.36 1.95
CA PHE A 76 -7.68 -3.75 1.58
C PHE A 76 -8.32 -4.58 2.70
N PRO A 77 -9.43 -5.29 2.44
CA PRO A 77 -10.31 -5.09 1.27
C PRO A 77 -10.82 -3.64 1.20
N ALA A 78 -11.28 -3.21 0.02
CA ALA A 78 -11.81 -1.86 -0.18
C ALA A 78 -13.09 -1.59 0.63
N THR A 79 -13.80 -2.63 1.05
CA THR A 79 -15.05 -2.56 1.81
C THR A 79 -15.16 -3.76 2.74
N GLY A 80 -15.86 -3.62 3.87
CA GLY A 80 -16.09 -4.68 4.85
C GLY A 80 -15.52 -4.32 6.23
N GLY A 81 -15.95 -5.03 7.27
CA GLY A 81 -15.49 -4.80 8.64
C GLY A 81 -14.01 -5.11 8.88
N ASP A 82 -13.36 -5.83 7.96
CA ASP A 82 -11.94 -6.13 7.97
C ASP A 82 -11.10 -5.18 7.10
N ALA A 83 -11.72 -4.16 6.47
CA ALA A 83 -11.03 -3.17 5.65
C ALA A 83 -10.07 -2.32 6.49
N ARG A 84 -8.78 -2.37 6.17
CA ARG A 84 -7.74 -1.56 6.84
C ARG A 84 -6.94 -0.76 5.83
N ALA A 85 -6.36 0.36 6.28
CA ALA A 85 -5.45 1.15 5.49
C ALA A 85 -4.00 0.69 5.70
N TYR A 86 -3.25 0.61 4.61
CA TYR A 86 -1.85 0.26 4.61
C TYR A 86 -1.07 1.29 3.80
N GLU A 87 0.14 1.61 4.24
CA GLU A 87 1.10 2.41 3.49
C GLU A 87 1.76 1.55 2.43
N VAL A 88 1.85 2.08 1.21
CA VAL A 88 2.64 1.46 0.15
C VAL A 88 4.11 1.76 0.41
N VAL A 89 4.90 0.72 0.65
CA VAL A 89 6.33 0.83 0.90
C VAL A 89 7.11 0.58 -0.38
N GLN A 90 6.68 -0.39 -1.18
CA GLN A 90 7.36 -0.74 -2.43
C GLN A 90 6.38 -1.27 -3.48
N VAL A 91 6.67 -0.99 -4.74
CA VAL A 91 5.97 -1.57 -5.90
C VAL A 91 6.98 -2.30 -6.78
N SER A 92 6.74 -3.58 -7.01
CA SER A 92 7.57 -4.42 -7.87
C SER A 92 6.80 -4.81 -9.14
N ASP A 93 7.44 -4.68 -10.30
CA ASP A 93 6.90 -5.18 -11.57
C ASP A 93 7.30 -6.65 -11.75
N VAL A 94 6.30 -7.53 -11.86
CA VAL A 94 6.48 -8.98 -12.02
C VAL A 94 5.79 -9.41 -13.32
N GLY A 95 6.27 -8.86 -14.44
CA GLY A 95 5.81 -9.16 -15.79
C GLY A 95 4.39 -8.65 -16.04
N ARG A 96 3.38 -9.54 -16.02
CA ARG A 96 1.96 -9.19 -16.20
C ARG A 96 1.26 -8.76 -14.90
N ARG A 97 1.97 -8.76 -13.77
CA ARG A 97 1.42 -8.47 -12.44
C ARG A 97 2.28 -7.45 -11.72
N ARG A 98 1.70 -6.80 -10.72
CA ARG A 98 2.37 -5.85 -9.83
C ARG A 98 2.24 -6.37 -8.41
N ALA A 99 3.36 -6.42 -7.70
CA ALA A 99 3.37 -6.65 -6.26
C ALA A 99 3.43 -5.30 -5.55
N VAL A 100 2.50 -5.07 -4.65
CA VAL A 100 2.41 -3.88 -3.81
C VAL A 100 2.71 -4.33 -2.39
N HIS A 101 3.87 -3.93 -1.88
CA HIS A 101 4.31 -4.25 -0.54
C HIS A 101 3.86 -3.13 0.37
N CYS A 102 3.12 -3.49 1.41
CA CYS A 102 2.49 -2.55 2.31
C CYS A 102 2.85 -2.80 3.77
N ALA A 103 2.94 -1.73 4.54
CA ALA A 103 3.04 -1.75 6.00
C ALA A 103 1.77 -1.16 6.61
N ARG A 104 1.38 -1.59 7.81
CA ARG A 104 0.28 -0.97 8.55
C ARG A 104 0.66 0.47 8.91
N GLN A 105 -0.33 1.37 8.86
CA GLN A 105 -0.11 2.74 9.32
C GLN A 105 0.25 2.76 10.81
N LYS A 106 1.34 3.43 11.16
CA LYS A 106 1.65 3.72 12.56
C LYS A 106 0.55 4.63 13.12
N GLY A 107 -0.05 4.22 14.23
CA GLY A 107 -1.11 4.98 14.91
C GLY A 107 -2.54 4.66 14.45
N GLU A 108 -2.75 3.69 13.56
CA GLU A 108 -4.08 3.09 13.34
C GLU A 108 -4.39 2.21 14.57
N MET A 109 -4.95 2.81 15.63
CA MET A 109 -5.40 2.08 16.82
C MET A 109 -6.49 1.09 16.40
N VAL A 110 -6.36 -0.15 16.88
CA VAL A 110 -7.38 -1.21 16.81
C VAL A 110 -8.61 -0.80 17.61
#